data_AF-A0A2N2NCY9-F1
#
_entry.id   AF-A0A2N2NCY9-F1
#
_cell.length_a   1.000
_cell.length_b   1.000
_cell.length_c   1.000
_cell.angle_alpha   90.00
_cell.angle_beta   90.00
_cell.angle_gamma   90.00
#
_symmetry.space_group_name_H-M   'P 1'
#
loop_
_entity.id
_entity.type
_entity.pdbx_description
1 polymer ?
#
loop_
_entity_poly.entity_id
_entity_poly.type
_entity_poly.pdbx_seq_one_letter_code
_entity_poly.pdbx_strand_id
1 'polypeptide(L)'
;MKESQTQKPSAVRKFYHLEYFYVLLKSLEKSSDKDQIFEIFKDLKQEYRLGESKYRKLTSDSQNLSERQIQKYRYTFEKVISESLEYDLINHDGGKYQLTDKGRSLMESYNQGFQTYTRSLCVLMEEKYNAFRYIIDRLYKSSRENPGLLILPLYSPLQLGFDKSEIKTTKDIKRYAERLAKKLEQDLSTFLKESRSLALENNKLLASLVEEGLISADDSSEFSQNKYIAIIAKFRDFWRKFFLQEIYLYEYYYTSFEIWTYRAKQIGIIHSTEFYPHFNGKIVYPTSVIVRNTDSKDFKKIYTYKDGYSLYIHEPEPDIEANENLFIDYLVNAYFDLRRTNRSYFISLPALRELVCYKLKISEYVFKQFLDSVYLKNLTGNLKIKISLEVDRLPEETKAMYLKQEPVMVDGRYRNIIAIDVSRGGI
;
A
#
# COMPACT_ATOMS: atom_id res chain seq x y z
N MET A 1 -8.52 13.73 -33.48
CA MET A 1 -8.32 14.18 -32.08
C MET A 1 -6.84 14.00 -31.77
N LYS A 2 -6.09 15.09 -31.56
CA LYS A 2 -4.70 15.00 -31.10
C LYS A 2 -4.74 14.50 -29.65
N GLU A 3 -4.16 13.33 -29.40
CA GLU A 3 -3.85 12.87 -28.04
C GLU A 3 -3.07 13.99 -27.35
N SER A 4 -3.68 14.58 -26.32
CA SER A 4 -2.95 15.40 -25.34
C SER A 4 -1.78 14.54 -24.87
N GLN A 5 -0.56 14.98 -25.13
CA GLN A 5 0.65 14.38 -24.58
C GLN A 5 0.61 14.53 -23.06
N THR A 6 -0.09 13.61 -22.39
CA THR A 6 -0.11 13.48 -20.94
C THR A 6 1.33 13.18 -20.51
N GLN A 7 1.90 14.03 -19.66
CA GLN A 7 3.19 13.73 -19.04
C GLN A 7 3.07 12.39 -18.32
N LYS A 8 3.70 11.38 -18.90
CA LYS A 8 3.75 10.02 -18.35
C LYS A 8 4.22 10.10 -16.89
N PRO A 9 3.52 9.53 -15.89
CA PRO A 9 3.98 9.45 -14.50
C PRO A 9 5.29 8.65 -14.27
N SER A 10 6.13 8.47 -15.29
CA SER A 10 7.37 7.71 -15.26
C SER A 10 8.58 8.44 -14.68
N ALA A 11 8.46 9.71 -14.26
CA ALA A 11 9.51 10.34 -13.48
C ALA A 11 9.62 9.58 -12.14
N VAL A 12 10.74 8.89 -11.93
CA VAL A 12 10.98 7.99 -10.79
C VAL A 12 10.95 8.78 -9.48
N ARG A 13 9.77 8.88 -8.89
CA ARG A 13 9.50 9.40 -7.54
C ARG A 13 9.94 8.34 -6.56
N LYS A 14 10.54 8.70 -5.42
CA LYS A 14 11.20 7.73 -4.52
C LYS A 14 10.78 7.79 -3.05
N PHE A 15 9.77 8.58 -2.70
CA PHE A 15 9.25 8.60 -1.33
C PHE A 15 7.76 8.25 -1.27
N TYR A 16 7.41 7.50 -0.23
CA TYR A 16 6.10 6.90 -0.03
C TYR A 16 5.14 7.81 0.72
N HIS A 17 5.60 8.40 1.82
CA HIS A 17 4.77 9.15 2.78
C HIS A 17 4.47 10.56 2.28
N LEU A 18 3.20 10.97 2.33
CA LEU A 18 2.77 12.30 1.89
C LEU A 18 3.15 13.40 2.88
N GLU A 19 3.35 13.05 4.15
CA GLU A 19 3.80 13.92 5.24
C GLU A 19 5.18 14.55 4.96
N TYR A 20 5.98 13.97 4.05
CA TYR A 20 7.25 14.56 3.65
C TYR A 20 7.08 15.97 3.04
N PHE A 21 5.98 16.24 2.32
CA PHE A 21 5.72 17.61 1.83
C PHE A 21 5.52 18.56 3.01
N TYR A 22 4.66 18.22 3.96
CA TYR A 22 4.45 19.02 5.18
C TYR A 22 5.76 19.27 5.94
N VAL A 23 6.58 18.24 6.14
CA VAL A 23 7.89 18.37 6.80
C VAL A 23 8.82 19.34 6.07
N LEU A 24 8.86 19.29 4.73
CA LEU A 24 9.63 20.27 3.96
C LEU A 24 9.07 21.69 4.10
N LEU A 25 7.75 21.86 3.97
CA LEU A 25 7.11 23.18 4.05
C LEU A 25 7.33 23.82 5.43
N LYS A 26 7.25 23.03 6.50
CA LYS A 26 7.59 23.47 7.86
C LYS A 26 9.06 23.80 8.05
N SER A 27 9.96 23.14 7.32
CA SER A 27 11.38 23.49 7.34
C SER A 27 11.64 24.85 6.68
N LEU A 28 10.93 25.12 5.57
CA LEU A 28 10.99 26.39 4.83
C LEU A 28 10.34 27.57 5.55
N GLU A 29 9.40 27.32 6.47
CA GLU A 29 8.85 28.34 7.36
C GLU A 29 9.93 28.93 8.30
N LYS A 30 11.00 28.16 8.56
CA LYS A 30 12.06 28.51 9.53
C LYS A 30 13.37 28.99 8.89
N SER A 31 13.69 28.58 7.67
CA SER A 31 14.89 29.04 6.96
C SER A 31 14.68 29.04 5.44
N SER A 32 15.47 29.87 4.75
CA SER A 32 15.55 29.93 3.28
C SER A 32 16.86 29.36 2.73
N ASP A 33 17.82 29.04 3.60
CA ASP A 33 19.11 28.44 3.25
C ASP A 33 18.98 26.91 3.14
N LYS A 34 19.47 26.33 2.04
CA LYS A 34 19.24 24.92 1.70
C LYS A 34 19.77 23.95 2.75
N ASP A 35 20.97 24.20 3.27
CA ASP A 35 21.58 23.29 4.25
C ASP A 35 20.89 23.41 5.62
N GLN A 36 20.51 24.62 6.03
CA GLN A 36 19.69 24.80 7.24
C GLN A 36 18.30 24.14 7.11
N ILE A 37 17.64 24.28 5.95
CA ILE A 37 16.37 23.61 5.66
C ILE A 37 16.56 22.10 5.79
N PHE A 38 17.66 21.54 5.29
CA PHE A 38 17.93 20.10 5.39
C PHE A 38 18.09 19.63 6.84
N GLU A 39 18.80 20.39 7.68
CA GLU A 39 18.96 20.04 9.10
C GLU A 39 17.62 20.04 9.83
N ILE A 40 16.76 21.04 9.59
CA ILE A 40 15.41 21.09 10.16
C ILE A 40 14.53 19.96 9.63
N PHE A 41 14.62 19.67 8.32
CA PHE A 41 13.88 18.57 7.68
C PHE A 41 14.25 17.23 8.31
N LYS A 42 15.53 17.01 8.61
CA LYS A 42 16.04 15.80 9.26
C LYS A 42 15.42 15.63 10.66
N ASP A 43 15.35 16.70 11.44
CA ASP A 43 14.80 16.66 12.80
C ASP A 43 13.28 16.41 12.78
N LEU A 44 12.54 17.15 11.95
CA LEU A 44 11.10 16.97 11.77
C LEU A 44 10.76 15.58 11.21
N LYS A 45 11.56 15.05 10.27
CA LYS A 45 11.40 13.68 9.77
C LYS A 45 11.46 12.64 10.89
N GLN A 46 12.29 12.86 11.92
CA GLN A 46 12.38 11.99 13.09
C GLN A 46 11.17 12.15 14.00
N GLU A 47 10.75 13.39 14.27
CA GLU A 47 9.56 13.72 15.05
C GLU A 47 8.29 13.04 14.49
N TYR A 48 8.09 13.15 13.18
CA TYR A 48 6.97 12.52 12.45
C TYR A 48 7.21 11.02 12.17
N ARG A 49 8.33 10.45 12.63
CA ARG A 49 8.72 9.03 12.48
C ARG A 49 8.72 8.54 11.03
N LEU A 50 9.01 9.40 10.07
CA LEU A 50 8.90 9.11 8.63
C LEU A 50 10.04 8.20 8.16
N GLY A 51 9.67 7.06 7.60
CA GLY A 51 10.58 6.02 7.11
C GLY A 51 11.20 6.25 5.74
N GLU A 52 12.30 5.56 5.47
CA GLU A 52 12.85 5.40 4.10
C GLU A 52 12.01 4.43 3.25
N SER A 53 11.16 3.62 3.88
CA SER A 53 10.24 2.69 3.21
C SER A 53 8.85 2.79 3.84
N LYS A 54 7.84 2.28 3.12
CA LYS A 54 6.46 2.16 3.61
C LYS A 54 6.30 1.32 4.89
N TYR A 55 7.32 0.56 5.31
CA TYR A 55 7.27 -0.35 6.46
C TYR A 55 8.13 0.07 7.67
N ARG A 56 9.00 1.08 7.53
CA ARG A 56 9.99 1.42 8.56
C ARG A 56 9.60 2.71 9.24
N LYS A 57 8.83 2.68 10.33
CA LYS A 57 8.72 3.84 11.23
C LYS A 57 10.06 4.04 11.93
N LEU A 58 10.53 5.28 12.03
CA LEU A 58 11.74 5.55 12.82
C LEU A 58 11.42 5.28 14.28
N THR A 59 12.06 4.25 14.85
CA THR A 59 12.10 4.03 16.29
C THR A 59 13.15 5.01 16.83
N SER A 60 12.70 5.91 17.70
CA SER A 60 13.49 6.97 18.35
C SER A 60 14.81 6.43 18.90
N ASP A 61 15.90 6.82 18.24
CA ASP A 61 17.23 7.10 18.80
C ASP A 61 18.19 7.33 17.62
N SER A 62 18.25 8.58 17.17
CA SER A 62 19.03 9.01 16.01
C SER A 62 19.87 10.24 16.32
N GLN A 63 20.48 10.28 17.52
CA GLN A 63 21.52 11.27 17.80
C GLN A 63 22.80 11.00 17.00
N ASN A 64 23.04 9.77 16.53
CA ASN A 64 24.20 9.40 15.70
C ASN A 64 23.77 8.70 14.39
N LEU A 65 23.40 9.48 13.37
CA LEU A 65 23.17 8.95 12.02
C LEU A 65 24.50 8.63 11.33
N SER A 66 24.63 7.45 10.76
CA SER A 66 25.78 7.13 9.87
C SER A 66 25.77 8.01 8.61
N GLU A 67 26.95 8.24 8.01
CA GLU A 67 27.07 8.97 6.74
C GLU A 67 26.15 8.40 5.65
N ARG A 68 26.03 7.07 5.58
CA ARG A 68 25.14 6.39 4.64
C ARG A 68 23.67 6.73 4.87
N GLN A 69 23.24 6.90 6.12
CA GLN A 69 21.87 7.33 6.44
C GLN A 69 21.67 8.80 6.07
N ILE A 70 22.65 9.66 6.36
CA ILE A 70 22.60 11.09 5.99
C ILE A 70 22.48 11.24 4.46
N GLN A 71 23.27 10.49 3.68
CA GLN A 71 23.18 10.48 2.22
C GLN A 71 21.79 10.08 1.72
N LYS A 72 21.17 9.06 2.31
CA LYS A 72 19.80 8.67 1.96
C LYS A 72 18.76 9.74 2.35
N TYR A 73 18.97 10.43 3.47
CA TYR A 73 18.07 11.51 3.90
C TYR A 73 18.19 12.69 2.94
N ARG A 74 19.41 13.08 2.56
CA ARG A 74 19.64 14.10 1.52
C ARG A 74 18.98 13.70 0.21
N TYR A 75 19.15 12.44 -0.21
CA TYR A 75 18.48 11.93 -1.41
C TYR A 75 16.95 12.11 -1.35
N THR A 76 16.31 11.73 -0.23
CA THR A 76 14.86 11.93 -0.05
C THR A 76 14.51 13.42 -0.07
N PHE A 77 15.24 14.25 0.67
CA PHE A 77 15.05 15.70 0.73
C PHE A 77 15.06 16.34 -0.66
N GLU A 78 16.06 16.05 -1.49
CA GLU A 78 16.13 16.55 -2.87
C GLU A 78 14.92 16.12 -3.71
N LYS A 79 14.40 14.91 -3.50
CA LYS A 79 13.19 14.45 -4.20
C LYS A 79 11.93 15.17 -3.73
N VAL A 80 11.82 15.47 -2.44
CA VAL A 80 10.69 16.25 -1.92
C VAL A 80 10.76 17.70 -2.42
N ILE A 81 11.94 18.32 -2.45
CA ILE A 81 12.15 19.65 -3.06
C ILE A 81 11.72 19.64 -4.53
N SER A 82 12.22 18.67 -5.31
CA SER A 82 11.90 18.55 -6.73
C SER A 82 10.38 18.45 -6.97
N GLU A 83 9.68 17.55 -6.26
CA GLU A 83 8.23 17.44 -6.41
C GLU A 83 7.48 18.69 -5.91
N SER A 84 7.99 19.36 -4.88
CA SER A 84 7.36 20.58 -4.34
C SER A 84 7.48 21.77 -5.30
N LEU A 85 8.59 21.87 -6.04
CA LEU A 85 8.74 22.84 -7.13
C LEU A 85 7.76 22.52 -8.28
N GLU A 86 7.60 21.24 -8.64
CA GLU A 86 6.70 20.84 -9.72
C GLU A 86 5.22 21.15 -9.45
N TYR A 87 4.81 21.10 -8.18
CA TYR A 87 3.49 21.45 -7.69
C TYR A 87 3.35 22.92 -7.30
N ASP A 88 4.40 23.74 -7.52
CA ASP A 88 4.37 25.17 -7.20
C ASP A 88 4.06 25.44 -5.72
N LEU A 89 4.52 24.54 -4.83
CA LEU A 89 4.42 24.70 -3.37
C LEU A 89 5.56 25.56 -2.82
N ILE A 90 6.69 25.55 -3.52
CA ILE A 90 7.89 26.29 -3.18
C ILE A 90 8.45 26.91 -4.46
N ASN A 91 9.21 27.99 -4.33
CA ASN A 91 10.00 28.57 -5.41
C ASN A 91 11.49 28.53 -5.04
N HIS A 92 12.34 28.77 -6.04
CA HIS A 92 13.78 28.91 -5.85
C HIS A 92 14.24 30.16 -6.60
N ASP A 93 14.62 31.20 -5.86
CA ASP A 93 15.09 32.47 -6.41
C ASP A 93 16.33 32.95 -5.66
N GLY A 94 17.32 33.47 -6.41
CA GLY A 94 18.57 33.97 -5.84
C GLY A 94 19.34 32.97 -4.97
N GLY A 95 19.22 31.66 -5.24
CA GLY A 95 19.85 30.59 -4.45
C GLY A 95 19.12 30.24 -3.15
N LYS A 96 17.93 30.79 -2.93
CA LYS A 96 17.11 30.59 -1.72
C LYS A 96 15.78 29.94 -2.07
N TYR A 97 15.27 29.11 -1.16
CA TYR A 97 13.95 28.52 -1.29
C TYR A 97 12.92 29.30 -0.47
N GLN A 98 11.72 29.52 -1.00
CA GLN A 98 10.63 30.17 -0.28
C GLN A 98 9.29 29.46 -0.51
N LEU A 99 8.38 29.58 0.46
CA LEU A 99 7.01 29.08 0.35
C LEU A 99 6.19 29.96 -0.60
N THR A 100 5.45 29.32 -1.51
CA THR A 100 4.38 29.98 -2.27
C THR A 100 3.09 30.03 -1.44
N ASP A 101 2.08 30.76 -1.92
CA ASP A 101 0.75 30.76 -1.28
C ASP A 101 0.09 29.39 -1.31
N LYS A 102 0.32 28.60 -2.38
CA LYS A 102 -0.11 27.19 -2.44
C LYS A 102 0.59 26.34 -1.38
N GLY A 103 1.90 26.56 -1.17
CA GLY A 103 2.66 25.91 -0.11
C GLY A 103 2.09 26.19 1.28
N ARG A 104 1.78 27.46 1.57
CA ARG A 104 1.15 27.88 2.84
C ARG A 104 -0.23 27.24 3.01
N SER A 105 -1.09 27.33 1.99
CA SER A 105 -2.43 26.75 2.03
C SER A 105 -2.40 25.23 2.23
N LEU A 106 -1.47 24.52 1.58
CA LEU A 106 -1.31 23.09 1.79
C LEU A 106 -0.88 22.78 3.24
N MET A 107 0.06 23.56 3.79
CA MET A 107 0.47 23.40 5.19
C MET A 107 -0.68 23.66 6.18
N GLU A 108 -1.53 24.66 5.93
CA GLU A 108 -2.73 24.94 6.73
C GLU A 108 -3.74 23.79 6.68
N SER A 109 -3.92 23.16 5.51
CA SER A 109 -4.81 22.00 5.36
C SER A 109 -4.40 20.80 6.22
N TYR A 110 -3.10 20.68 6.54
CA TYR A 110 -2.61 19.66 7.48
C TYR A 110 -3.14 19.89 8.90
N ASN A 111 -3.23 21.14 9.34
CA ASN A 111 -3.78 21.50 10.66
C ASN A 111 -5.28 21.23 10.76
N GLN A 112 -5.99 21.25 9.63
CA GLN A 112 -7.42 20.90 9.56
C GLN A 112 -7.66 19.38 9.61
N GLY A 113 -6.62 18.58 9.40
CA GLY A 113 -6.66 17.12 9.47
C GLY A 113 -6.00 16.46 8.27
N PHE A 114 -5.41 15.29 8.52
CA PHE A 114 -4.64 14.56 7.51
C PHE A 114 -5.43 14.26 6.23
N GLN A 115 -6.74 13.98 6.32
CA GLN A 115 -7.57 13.73 5.14
C GLN A 115 -7.75 14.96 4.25
N THR A 116 -7.94 16.15 4.85
CA THR A 116 -8.03 17.39 4.09
C THR A 116 -6.73 17.66 3.35
N TYR A 117 -5.60 17.45 4.03
CA TYR A 117 -4.27 17.57 3.45
C TYR A 117 -4.00 16.61 2.29
N THR A 118 -4.29 15.32 2.46
CA THR A 118 -4.05 14.33 1.39
C THR A 118 -4.97 14.57 0.19
N ARG A 119 -6.19 15.07 0.38
CA ARG A 119 -7.08 15.50 -0.70
C ARG A 119 -6.53 16.72 -1.45
N SER A 120 -6.01 17.72 -0.76
CA SER A 120 -5.35 18.87 -1.40
C SER A 120 -4.15 18.44 -2.24
N LEU A 121 -3.31 17.53 -1.70
CA LEU A 121 -2.21 16.93 -2.46
C LEU A 121 -2.71 16.12 -3.66
N CYS A 122 -3.83 15.41 -3.53
CA CYS A 122 -4.40 14.66 -4.63
C CYS A 122 -4.72 15.56 -5.82
N VAL A 123 -5.31 16.73 -5.60
CA VAL A 123 -5.61 17.70 -6.66
C VAL A 123 -4.34 18.08 -7.40
N LEU A 124 -3.29 18.48 -6.67
CA LEU A 124 -2.00 18.87 -7.26
C LEU A 124 -1.35 17.73 -8.06
N MET A 125 -1.39 16.51 -7.53
CA MET A 125 -0.85 15.33 -8.19
C MET A 125 -1.64 14.98 -9.46
N GLU A 126 -2.97 15.08 -9.40
CA GLU A 126 -3.85 14.72 -10.51
C GLU A 126 -3.82 15.76 -11.63
N GLU A 127 -3.82 17.05 -11.30
CA GLU A 127 -3.64 18.16 -12.26
C GLU A 127 -2.36 18.00 -13.09
N LYS A 128 -1.28 17.61 -12.42
CA LYS A 128 0.03 17.51 -13.06
C LYS A 128 0.19 16.23 -13.87
N TYR A 129 -0.34 15.10 -13.37
CA TYR A 129 0.04 13.78 -13.88
C TYR A 129 -1.09 12.88 -14.33
N ASN A 130 -2.34 13.17 -13.95
CA ASN A 130 -3.48 12.24 -14.09
C ASN A 130 -3.13 10.82 -13.59
N ALA A 131 -2.33 10.75 -12.52
CA ALA A 131 -1.71 9.50 -12.08
C ALA A 131 -2.75 8.54 -11.51
N PHE A 132 -3.72 9.06 -10.75
CA PHE A 132 -4.76 8.24 -10.15
C PHE A 132 -5.78 7.81 -11.19
N ARG A 133 -6.15 8.69 -12.15
CA ARG A 133 -6.96 8.30 -13.30
C ARG A 133 -6.39 7.12 -14.04
N TYR A 134 -5.11 7.19 -14.39
CA TYR A 134 -4.45 6.09 -15.09
C TYR A 134 -4.55 4.77 -14.32
N ILE A 135 -4.26 4.79 -13.01
CA ILE A 135 -4.26 3.58 -12.18
C ILE A 135 -5.67 3.01 -12.04
N ILE A 136 -6.68 3.85 -11.80
CA ILE A 136 -8.08 3.44 -11.65
C ILE A 136 -8.61 2.87 -12.97
N ASP A 137 -8.37 3.54 -14.09
CA ASP A 137 -8.79 3.05 -15.39
C ASP A 137 -8.15 1.70 -15.71
N ARG A 138 -6.87 1.50 -15.37
CA ARG A 138 -6.20 0.21 -15.51
C ARG A 138 -6.78 -0.85 -14.57
N LEU A 139 -7.09 -0.51 -13.32
CA LEU A 139 -7.73 -1.41 -12.36
C LEU A 139 -9.08 -1.91 -12.88
N TYR A 140 -9.93 -1.03 -13.39
CA TYR A 140 -11.24 -1.43 -13.92
C TYR A 140 -11.14 -2.20 -15.24
N LYS A 141 -10.06 -2.02 -16.01
CA LYS A 141 -9.81 -2.74 -17.26
C LYS A 141 -8.98 -4.02 -17.11
N SER A 142 -8.49 -4.34 -15.90
CA SER A 142 -7.50 -5.40 -15.67
C SER A 142 -8.01 -6.82 -15.92
N SER A 143 -9.30 -7.05 -15.77
CA SER A 143 -9.96 -8.33 -16.01
C SER A 143 -11.41 -8.10 -16.43
N ARG A 144 -11.90 -8.90 -17.38
CA ARG A 144 -13.32 -8.88 -17.78
C ARG A 144 -14.22 -9.50 -16.72
N GLU A 145 -13.73 -10.51 -16.01
CA GLU A 145 -14.48 -11.28 -15.02
C GLU A 145 -14.47 -10.62 -13.63
N ASN A 146 -13.33 -10.04 -13.25
CA ASN A 146 -13.15 -9.36 -11.95
C ASN A 146 -12.59 -7.94 -12.15
N PRO A 147 -13.36 -7.02 -12.75
CA PRO A 147 -12.91 -5.64 -12.92
C PRO A 147 -12.65 -4.99 -11.57
N GLY A 148 -11.58 -4.20 -11.48
CA GLY A 148 -11.22 -3.49 -10.24
C GLY A 148 -10.40 -4.33 -9.26
N LEU A 149 -9.76 -5.42 -9.69
CA LEU A 149 -8.82 -6.17 -8.86
C LEU A 149 -7.52 -6.47 -9.62
N LEU A 150 -6.40 -6.13 -9.01
CA LEU A 150 -5.08 -6.64 -9.37
C LEU A 150 -4.59 -7.56 -8.27
N ILE A 151 -4.08 -8.72 -8.66
CA ILE A 151 -3.36 -9.63 -7.78
C ILE A 151 -1.91 -9.72 -8.26
N LEU A 152 -0.96 -9.59 -7.33
CA LEU A 152 0.47 -9.71 -7.60
C LEU A 152 0.97 -10.81 -6.66
N PRO A 153 0.91 -12.08 -7.09
CA PRO A 153 1.23 -13.20 -6.23
C PRO A 153 2.69 -13.15 -5.78
N LEU A 154 2.93 -13.62 -4.56
CA LEU A 154 4.28 -13.71 -4.01
C LEU A 154 4.39 -14.93 -3.09
N TYR A 155 5.26 -15.85 -3.47
CA TYR A 155 5.51 -17.07 -2.72
C TYR A 155 6.98 -17.23 -2.40
N SER A 156 7.28 -17.28 -1.10
CA SER A 156 8.56 -17.75 -0.59
C SER A 156 8.72 -19.26 -0.84
N PRO A 157 9.96 -19.76 -0.87
CA PRO A 157 10.20 -21.21 -0.93
C PRO A 157 9.46 -22.00 0.16
N LEU A 158 9.40 -21.47 1.39
CA LEU A 158 8.68 -22.10 2.50
C LEU A 158 7.18 -22.25 2.21
N GLN A 159 6.53 -21.23 1.65
CA GLN A 159 5.11 -21.29 1.27
C GLN A 159 4.83 -22.33 0.16
N LEU A 160 5.86 -22.75 -0.58
CA LEU A 160 5.75 -23.80 -1.60
C LEU A 160 6.25 -25.17 -1.12
N GLY A 161 6.58 -25.30 0.17
CA GLY A 161 7.01 -26.55 0.79
C GLY A 161 8.50 -26.85 0.67
N PHE A 162 9.35 -25.82 0.52
CA PHE A 162 10.81 -25.97 0.52
C PHE A 162 11.40 -25.38 1.79
N ASP A 163 12.20 -26.17 2.53
CA ASP A 163 13.04 -25.61 3.58
C ASP A 163 14.23 -24.89 2.95
N LYS A 164 14.67 -23.77 3.55
CA LYS A 164 15.87 -23.05 3.10
C LYS A 164 17.11 -23.96 3.08
N SER A 165 17.21 -24.86 4.04
CA SER A 165 18.32 -25.82 4.16
C SER A 165 18.34 -26.87 3.04
N GLU A 166 17.22 -27.08 2.35
CA GLU A 166 17.08 -28.05 1.25
C GLU A 166 17.46 -27.47 -0.12
N ILE A 167 17.61 -26.15 -0.24
CA ILE A 167 17.93 -25.49 -1.51
C ILE A 167 19.42 -25.19 -1.56
N LYS A 168 20.21 -26.12 -2.09
CA LYS A 168 21.68 -26.00 -2.16
C LYS A 168 22.24 -26.01 -3.58
N THR A 169 21.51 -26.64 -4.51
CA THR A 169 22.00 -26.90 -5.88
C THR A 169 21.18 -26.18 -6.94
N THR A 170 21.74 -26.03 -8.14
CA THR A 170 21.00 -25.56 -9.33
C THR A 170 19.71 -26.37 -9.53
N LYS A 171 19.75 -27.69 -9.33
CA LYS A 171 18.58 -28.57 -9.45
C LYS A 171 17.46 -28.19 -8.48
N ASP A 172 17.80 -27.83 -7.24
CA ASP A 172 16.80 -27.38 -6.26
C ASP A 172 16.13 -26.07 -6.68
N ILE A 173 16.90 -25.14 -7.26
CA ILE A 173 16.37 -23.88 -7.79
C ILE A 173 15.43 -24.14 -8.97
N LYS A 174 15.78 -25.03 -9.89
CA LYS A 174 14.90 -25.42 -11.00
C LYS A 174 13.59 -26.03 -10.49
N ARG A 175 13.66 -26.92 -9.49
CA ARG A 175 12.48 -27.51 -8.84
C ARG A 175 11.60 -26.47 -8.16
N TYR A 176 12.20 -25.50 -7.46
CA TYR A 176 11.46 -24.37 -6.88
C TYR A 176 10.80 -23.52 -7.98
N ALA A 177 11.53 -23.20 -9.05
CA ALA A 177 11.04 -22.42 -10.18
C ALA A 177 9.80 -23.05 -10.83
N GLU A 178 9.85 -24.35 -11.10
CA GLU A 178 8.71 -25.10 -11.65
C GLU A 178 7.50 -25.11 -10.72
N ARG A 179 7.72 -25.32 -9.40
CA ARG A 179 6.64 -25.32 -8.41
C ARG A 179 6.00 -23.94 -8.30
N LEU A 180 6.82 -22.88 -8.34
CA LEU A 180 6.37 -21.50 -8.34
C LEU A 180 5.56 -21.20 -9.59
N ALA A 181 6.07 -21.51 -10.79
CA ALA A 181 5.37 -21.29 -12.05
C ALA A 181 4.00 -21.97 -12.05
N LYS A 182 3.91 -23.25 -11.66
CA LYS A 182 2.63 -23.97 -11.54
C LYS A 182 1.65 -23.30 -10.56
N LYS A 183 2.15 -22.77 -9.44
CA LYS A 183 1.29 -22.06 -8.48
C LYS A 183 0.76 -20.74 -9.07
N LEU A 184 1.61 -20.01 -9.79
CA LEU A 184 1.22 -18.78 -10.49
C LEU A 184 0.20 -19.05 -11.60
N GLU A 185 0.36 -20.13 -12.37
CA GLU A 185 -0.63 -20.59 -13.37
C GLU A 185 -1.99 -20.89 -12.71
N GLN A 186 -1.99 -21.53 -11.53
CA GLN A 186 -3.22 -21.77 -10.76
C GLN A 186 -3.89 -20.48 -10.28
N ASP A 187 -3.11 -19.47 -9.88
CA ASP A 187 -3.65 -18.18 -9.46
C ASP A 187 -4.25 -17.41 -10.64
N LEU A 188 -3.61 -17.43 -11.81
CA LEU A 188 -4.17 -16.87 -13.05
C LEU A 188 -5.54 -17.50 -13.36
N SER A 189 -5.62 -18.84 -13.29
CA SER A 189 -6.87 -19.56 -13.53
C SER A 189 -7.94 -19.28 -12.48
N THR A 190 -7.55 -19.17 -11.21
CA THR A 190 -8.50 -19.00 -10.10
C THR A 190 -9.06 -17.57 -10.05
N PHE A 191 -8.18 -16.57 -10.10
CA PHE A 191 -8.53 -15.16 -9.84
C PHE A 191 -8.77 -14.36 -11.12
N LEU A 192 -8.08 -14.67 -12.22
CA LEU A 192 -8.24 -13.96 -13.50
C LEU A 192 -9.02 -14.76 -14.55
N LYS A 193 -9.35 -16.03 -14.26
CA LYS A 193 -10.00 -16.96 -15.19
C LYS A 193 -9.23 -17.14 -16.49
N GLU A 194 -7.91 -16.99 -16.43
CA GLU A 194 -7.02 -17.12 -17.57
C GLU A 194 -6.24 -18.44 -17.46
N SER A 195 -6.26 -19.24 -18.53
CA SER A 195 -5.42 -20.44 -18.65
C SER A 195 -4.23 -20.10 -19.53
N ARG A 196 -3.05 -19.94 -18.91
CA ARG A 196 -1.80 -19.58 -19.57
C ARG A 196 -0.67 -20.38 -18.95
N SER A 197 0.16 -21.01 -19.78
CA SER A 197 1.40 -21.60 -19.29
C SER A 197 2.46 -20.52 -19.12
N LEU A 198 3.24 -20.64 -18.04
CA LEU A 198 4.36 -19.76 -17.69
C LEU A 198 5.72 -20.45 -17.89
N ALA A 199 5.77 -21.59 -18.58
CA ALA A 199 6.99 -22.37 -18.79
C ALA A 199 8.06 -21.57 -19.56
N LEU A 200 7.67 -20.81 -20.58
CA LEU A 200 8.59 -20.00 -21.38
C LEU A 200 9.24 -18.90 -20.52
N GLU A 201 8.44 -18.20 -19.73
CA GLU A 201 8.89 -17.13 -18.85
C GLU A 201 9.73 -17.66 -17.70
N ASN A 202 9.39 -18.84 -17.17
CA ASN A 202 10.19 -19.53 -16.17
C ASN A 202 11.57 -19.92 -16.72
N ASN A 203 11.65 -20.40 -17.96
CA ASN A 203 12.92 -20.71 -18.63
C ASN A 203 13.77 -19.46 -18.87
N LYS A 204 13.15 -18.34 -19.27
CA LYS A 204 13.85 -17.05 -19.41
C LYS A 204 14.45 -16.59 -18.09
N LEU A 205 13.72 -16.72 -16.98
CA LEU A 205 14.22 -16.39 -15.65
C LEU A 205 15.40 -17.28 -15.27
N LEU A 206 15.29 -18.61 -15.45
CA LEU A 206 16.38 -19.54 -15.15
C LEU A 206 17.63 -19.24 -15.98
N ALA A 207 17.49 -18.95 -17.28
CA ALA A 207 18.61 -18.56 -18.13
C ALA A 207 19.31 -17.29 -17.61
N SER A 208 18.55 -16.27 -17.20
CA SER A 208 19.12 -15.04 -16.63
C SER A 208 19.92 -15.29 -15.34
N LEU A 209 19.52 -16.26 -14.51
CA LEU A 209 20.27 -16.61 -13.29
C LEU A 209 21.62 -17.27 -13.62
N VAL A 210 21.69 -18.04 -14.72
CA VAL A 210 22.94 -18.65 -15.20
C VAL A 210 23.85 -17.58 -15.80
N GLU A 211 23.31 -16.69 -16.65
CA GLU A 211 24.06 -15.59 -17.26
C GLU A 211 24.68 -14.65 -16.22
N GLU A 212 23.95 -14.37 -15.13
CA GLU A 212 24.44 -13.55 -14.01
C GLU A 212 25.37 -14.32 -13.05
N GLY A 213 25.62 -15.61 -13.29
CA GLY A 213 26.48 -16.45 -12.45
C GLY A 213 25.91 -16.72 -11.05
N LEU A 214 24.60 -16.57 -10.87
CA LEU A 214 23.92 -16.85 -9.60
C LEU A 214 23.73 -18.36 -9.38
N ILE A 215 23.52 -19.12 -10.46
CA ILE A 215 23.52 -20.59 -10.49
C ILE A 215 24.40 -21.09 -11.63
N SER A 216 24.79 -22.36 -11.58
CA SER A 216 25.54 -23.01 -12.66
C SER A 216 24.59 -23.54 -13.74
N ALA A 217 25.10 -23.79 -14.94
CA ALA A 217 24.37 -24.56 -15.95
C ALA A 217 24.24 -26.04 -15.55
N ASP A 218 25.21 -26.56 -14.78
CA ASP A 218 25.17 -27.90 -14.23
C ASP A 218 24.23 -28.00 -13.01
N ASP A 219 23.43 -29.06 -12.99
CA ASP A 219 22.38 -29.30 -12.02
C ASP A 219 22.92 -29.64 -10.62
N SER A 220 24.07 -30.33 -10.57
CA SER A 220 24.68 -30.81 -9.32
C SER A 220 25.48 -29.74 -8.59
N SER A 221 25.82 -28.65 -9.27
CA SER A 221 26.61 -27.56 -8.73
C SER A 221 25.91 -26.88 -7.56
N GLU A 222 26.63 -26.75 -6.44
CA GLU A 222 26.19 -25.99 -5.27
C GLU A 222 26.44 -24.49 -5.46
N PHE A 223 25.65 -23.66 -4.78
CA PHE A 223 25.85 -22.22 -4.72
C PHE A 223 25.92 -21.71 -3.27
N SER A 224 26.60 -20.59 -3.05
CA SER A 224 26.78 -20.05 -1.71
C SER A 224 25.47 -19.48 -1.15
N GLN A 225 25.34 -19.49 0.18
CA GLN A 225 24.15 -18.97 0.85
C GLN A 225 23.87 -17.48 0.55
N ASN A 226 24.90 -16.69 0.24
CA ASN A 226 24.74 -15.30 -0.19
C ASN A 226 24.01 -15.20 -1.55
N LYS A 227 24.26 -16.14 -2.46
CA LYS A 227 23.56 -16.21 -3.74
C LYS A 227 22.09 -16.59 -3.56
N TYR A 228 21.74 -17.41 -2.57
CA TYR A 228 20.34 -17.76 -2.27
C TYR A 228 19.43 -16.52 -2.17
N ILE A 229 19.83 -15.54 -1.35
CA ILE A 229 19.01 -14.33 -1.12
C ILE A 229 18.86 -13.54 -2.43
N ALA A 230 19.93 -13.42 -3.20
CA ALA A 230 19.90 -12.75 -4.50
C ALA A 230 18.99 -13.48 -5.50
N ILE A 231 19.05 -14.82 -5.55
CA ILE A 231 18.21 -15.65 -6.41
C ILE A 231 16.73 -15.46 -6.05
N ILE A 232 16.35 -15.62 -4.78
CA ILE A 232 14.95 -15.46 -4.36
C ILE A 232 14.44 -14.03 -4.62
N ALA A 233 15.29 -13.01 -4.44
CA ALA A 233 14.94 -11.64 -4.80
C ALA A 233 14.69 -11.48 -6.31
N LYS A 234 15.51 -12.10 -7.16
CA LYS A 234 15.33 -12.12 -8.63
C LYS A 234 14.02 -12.78 -9.04
N PHE A 235 13.67 -13.93 -8.45
CA PHE A 235 12.36 -14.56 -8.67
C PHE A 235 11.20 -13.61 -8.34
N ARG A 236 11.22 -13.02 -7.15
CA ARG A 236 10.20 -12.06 -6.72
C ARG A 236 10.08 -10.89 -7.70
N ASP A 237 11.20 -10.26 -8.03
CA ASP A 237 11.21 -9.03 -8.81
C ASP A 237 10.81 -9.30 -10.27
N PHE A 238 11.23 -10.45 -10.84
CA PHE A 238 10.82 -10.91 -12.16
C PHE A 238 9.31 -11.13 -12.23
N TRP A 239 8.73 -11.94 -11.34
CA TRP A 239 7.30 -12.27 -11.42
C TRP A 239 6.41 -11.07 -11.11
N ARG A 240 6.80 -10.20 -10.17
CA ARG A 240 6.09 -8.94 -9.92
C ARG A 240 6.06 -8.03 -11.15
N LYS A 241 7.20 -7.91 -11.83
CA LYS A 241 7.30 -7.16 -13.09
C LYS A 241 6.43 -7.81 -14.18
N PHE A 242 6.52 -9.12 -14.33
CA PHE A 242 5.76 -9.89 -15.32
C PHE A 242 4.25 -9.71 -15.13
N PHE A 243 3.71 -9.93 -13.92
CA PHE A 243 2.28 -9.75 -13.67
C PHE A 243 1.86 -8.30 -13.97
N LEU A 244 2.62 -7.31 -13.50
CA LEU A 244 2.26 -5.92 -13.71
C LEU A 244 2.27 -5.53 -15.20
N GLN A 245 3.31 -5.90 -15.95
CA GLN A 245 3.53 -5.41 -17.31
C GLN A 245 2.95 -6.32 -18.39
N GLU A 246 3.02 -7.64 -18.23
CA GLU A 246 2.61 -8.61 -19.25
C GLU A 246 1.17 -9.12 -19.04
N ILE A 247 0.72 -9.25 -17.79
CA ILE A 247 -0.66 -9.67 -17.49
C ILE A 247 -1.59 -8.45 -17.47
N TYR A 248 -1.22 -7.40 -16.74
CA TYR A 248 -2.08 -6.22 -16.57
C TYR A 248 -1.78 -5.07 -17.53
N LEU A 249 -0.79 -5.23 -18.41
CA LEU A 249 -0.41 -4.23 -19.42
C LEU A 249 -0.15 -2.84 -18.82
N TYR A 250 0.35 -2.80 -17.59
CA TYR A 250 0.64 -1.55 -16.90
C TYR A 250 1.99 -1.00 -17.41
N GLU A 251 1.98 0.22 -17.94
CA GLU A 251 3.12 0.74 -18.71
C GLU A 251 4.31 1.15 -17.84
N TYR A 252 4.08 1.45 -16.56
CA TYR A 252 5.15 1.94 -15.69
C TYR A 252 5.89 0.83 -14.95
N TYR A 253 7.11 1.15 -14.55
CA TYR A 253 7.92 0.30 -13.70
C TYR A 253 7.21 -0.01 -12.38
N TYR A 254 7.46 -1.21 -11.87
CA TYR A 254 6.91 -1.69 -10.61
C TYR A 254 7.17 -0.75 -9.42
N THR A 255 8.35 -0.12 -9.36
CA THR A 255 8.67 0.86 -8.31
C THR A 255 7.77 2.09 -8.34
N SER A 256 7.44 2.59 -9.54
CA SER A 256 6.53 3.73 -9.71
C SER A 256 5.10 3.32 -9.34
N PHE A 257 4.68 2.13 -9.75
CA PHE A 257 3.39 1.56 -9.35
C PHE A 257 3.26 1.44 -7.82
N GLU A 258 4.28 0.91 -7.13
CA GLU A 258 4.29 0.78 -5.68
C GLU A 258 4.12 2.12 -4.96
N ILE A 259 4.79 3.17 -5.43
CA ILE A 259 4.74 4.49 -4.80
C ILE A 259 3.39 5.14 -5.03
N TRP A 260 2.89 5.13 -6.26
CA TRP A 260 1.60 5.71 -6.57
C TRP A 260 0.44 4.98 -5.89
N THR A 261 0.47 3.65 -5.87
CA THR A 261 -0.56 2.87 -5.15
C THR A 261 -0.51 3.12 -3.65
N TYR A 262 0.68 3.32 -3.07
CA TYR A 262 0.79 3.67 -1.65
C TYR A 262 0.30 5.09 -1.34
N ARG A 263 0.58 6.07 -2.21
CA ARG A 263 0.02 7.44 -2.07
C ARG A 263 -1.49 7.45 -2.26
N ALA A 264 -2.00 6.77 -3.28
CA ALA A 264 -3.44 6.59 -3.52
C ALA A 264 -4.14 5.95 -2.31
N LYS A 265 -3.46 5.01 -1.62
CA LYS A 265 -3.93 4.43 -0.37
C LYS A 265 -4.05 5.43 0.77
N GLN A 266 -3.05 6.29 0.97
CA GLN A 266 -3.12 7.35 1.99
C GLN A 266 -4.26 8.35 1.72
N ILE A 267 -4.61 8.58 0.45
CA ILE A 267 -5.71 9.46 0.05
C ILE A 267 -7.08 8.75 0.15
N GLY A 268 -7.12 7.42 0.16
CA GLY A 268 -8.37 6.64 0.16
C GLY A 268 -8.98 6.42 -1.23
N ILE A 269 -8.18 6.53 -2.28
CA ILE A 269 -8.61 6.32 -3.69
C ILE A 269 -8.55 4.84 -4.06
N ILE A 270 -7.53 4.15 -3.57
CA ILE A 270 -7.25 2.74 -3.83
C ILE A 270 -6.90 2.09 -2.50
N HIS A 271 -7.27 0.84 -2.32
CA HIS A 271 -6.70 0.02 -1.26
C HIS A 271 -5.61 -0.90 -1.83
N SER A 272 -4.57 -1.10 -1.04
CA SER A 272 -3.42 -1.92 -1.42
C SER A 272 -2.85 -2.61 -0.19
N THR A 273 -2.75 -3.94 -0.24
CA THR A 273 -2.29 -4.73 0.91
C THR A 273 -1.50 -5.97 0.46
N GLU A 274 -0.45 -6.31 1.20
CA GLU A 274 0.31 -7.57 1.06
C GLU A 274 -0.16 -8.63 2.07
N PHE A 275 -1.23 -8.33 2.82
CA PHE A 275 -1.63 -9.05 4.02
C PHE A 275 -3.06 -9.60 3.96
N TYR A 276 -3.61 -9.71 2.75
CA TYR A 276 -4.96 -10.24 2.59
C TYR A 276 -5.01 -11.71 3.03
N PRO A 277 -5.88 -12.10 3.99
CA PRO A 277 -5.81 -13.43 4.62
C PRO A 277 -5.91 -14.61 3.65
N HIS A 278 -6.64 -14.46 2.55
CA HIS A 278 -6.91 -15.54 1.60
C HIS A 278 -5.99 -15.52 0.37
N PHE A 279 -4.93 -14.70 0.38
CA PHE A 279 -4.03 -14.59 -0.76
C PHE A 279 -2.59 -14.28 -0.34
N ASN A 280 -1.64 -15.08 -0.81
CA ASN A 280 -0.22 -14.85 -0.61
C ASN A 280 0.32 -13.94 -1.72
N GLY A 281 0.37 -12.64 -1.43
CA GLY A 281 0.83 -11.64 -2.38
C GLY A 281 0.21 -10.29 -2.11
N LYS A 282 0.33 -9.39 -3.07
CA LYS A 282 -0.27 -8.07 -3.00
C LYS A 282 -1.60 -8.07 -3.74
N ILE A 283 -2.65 -7.51 -3.14
CA ILE A 283 -3.87 -7.14 -3.85
C ILE A 283 -4.00 -5.62 -3.93
N VAL A 284 -4.55 -5.13 -5.03
CA VAL A 284 -4.84 -3.71 -5.25
C VAL A 284 -6.23 -3.58 -5.86
N TYR A 285 -7.08 -2.74 -5.28
CA TYR A 285 -8.45 -2.52 -5.75
C TYR A 285 -8.89 -1.07 -5.50
N PRO A 286 -9.76 -0.48 -6.34
CA PRO A 286 -10.21 0.88 -6.15
C PRO A 286 -11.20 0.97 -4.98
N THR A 287 -11.11 2.07 -4.25
CA THR A 287 -12.10 2.57 -3.28
C THR A 287 -12.67 3.90 -3.78
N SER A 288 -12.67 4.08 -5.10
CA SER A 288 -13.03 5.29 -5.83
C SER A 288 -13.56 4.93 -7.20
N VAL A 289 -14.26 5.88 -7.84
CA VAL A 289 -14.79 5.75 -9.19
C VAL A 289 -14.50 7.01 -10.01
N ILE A 290 -14.42 6.85 -11.33
CA ILE A 290 -14.32 7.96 -12.28
C ILE A 290 -15.54 7.95 -13.18
N VAL A 291 -16.45 8.89 -12.91
CA VAL A 291 -17.74 9.01 -13.60
C VAL A 291 -18.06 10.48 -13.81
N ARG A 292 -18.98 10.80 -14.73
CA ARG A 292 -19.41 12.19 -14.96
C ARG A 292 -20.20 12.75 -13.78
N ASN A 293 -21.09 11.94 -13.23
CA ASN A 293 -21.87 12.25 -12.04
C ASN A 293 -22.27 10.95 -11.31
N THR A 294 -22.69 11.08 -10.05
CA THR A 294 -23.26 9.99 -9.24
C THR A 294 -24.37 10.54 -8.37
N ASP A 295 -25.44 9.76 -8.18
CA ASP A 295 -26.55 10.09 -7.29
C ASP A 295 -26.34 9.55 -5.86
N SER A 296 -25.34 8.67 -5.67
CA SER A 296 -25.00 8.14 -4.34
C SER A 296 -24.29 9.20 -3.51
N LYS A 297 -24.78 9.38 -2.28
CA LYS A 297 -24.20 10.30 -1.28
C LYS A 297 -22.94 9.74 -0.61
N ASP A 298 -22.69 8.44 -0.74
CA ASP A 298 -21.48 7.80 -0.19
C ASP A 298 -20.22 8.14 -1.01
N PHE A 299 -20.38 8.77 -2.17
CA PHE A 299 -19.27 9.16 -3.03
C PHE A 299 -18.96 10.65 -2.94
N LYS A 300 -17.76 10.99 -2.44
CA LYS A 300 -17.30 12.36 -2.31
C LYS A 300 -16.39 12.74 -3.48
N LYS A 301 -16.76 13.80 -4.20
CA LYS A 301 -15.97 14.31 -5.32
C LYS A 301 -14.66 14.93 -4.81
N ILE A 302 -13.54 14.56 -5.40
CA ILE A 302 -12.21 15.10 -5.05
C ILE A 302 -11.53 15.84 -6.20
N TYR A 303 -11.89 15.54 -7.45
CA TYR A 303 -11.30 16.20 -8.62
C TYR A 303 -12.23 16.15 -9.83
N THR A 304 -12.17 17.16 -10.70
CA THR A 304 -12.93 17.21 -11.96
C THR A 304 -11.96 17.35 -13.13
N TYR A 305 -12.06 16.41 -14.08
CA TYR A 305 -11.25 16.36 -15.28
C TYR A 305 -11.82 17.26 -16.38
N LYS A 306 -10.95 17.71 -17.30
CA LYS A 306 -11.32 18.60 -18.42
C LYS A 306 -12.32 17.98 -19.39
N ASP A 307 -12.44 16.66 -19.45
CA ASP A 307 -13.39 15.94 -20.29
C ASP A 307 -14.78 15.77 -19.64
N GLY A 308 -14.99 16.38 -18.47
CA GLY A 308 -16.24 16.36 -17.73
C GLY A 308 -16.46 15.10 -16.88
N TYR A 309 -15.48 14.20 -16.80
CA TYR A 309 -15.46 13.17 -15.76
C TYR A 309 -15.00 13.78 -14.43
N SER A 310 -15.32 13.12 -13.32
CA SER A 310 -14.82 13.48 -12.00
C SER A 310 -14.37 12.24 -11.23
N LEU A 311 -13.36 12.42 -10.38
CA LEU A 311 -12.89 11.41 -9.43
C LEU A 311 -13.68 11.53 -8.14
N TYR A 312 -14.29 10.42 -7.72
CA TYR A 312 -15.03 10.32 -6.47
C TYR A 312 -14.44 9.22 -5.59
N ILE A 313 -14.24 9.49 -4.30
CA ILE A 313 -13.86 8.49 -3.30
C ILE A 313 -15.10 7.93 -2.62
N HIS A 314 -15.09 6.63 -2.31
CA HIS A 314 -16.15 5.98 -1.55
C HIS A 314 -15.91 6.18 -0.06
N GLU A 315 -16.76 7.00 0.55
CA GLU A 315 -16.69 7.43 1.95
C GLU A 315 -18.11 7.49 2.55
N PRO A 316 -18.75 6.32 2.74
CA PRO A 316 -20.04 6.21 3.40
C PRO A 316 -19.94 6.73 4.84
N GLU A 317 -21.01 7.39 5.30
CA GLU A 317 -21.04 7.98 6.65
C GLU A 317 -21.55 6.96 7.68
N PRO A 318 -20.87 6.84 8.85
CA PRO A 318 -21.23 5.87 9.88
C PRO A 318 -22.53 6.22 10.63
N ASP A 319 -22.95 7.49 10.61
CA ASP A 319 -24.18 7.93 11.26
C ASP A 319 -25.44 7.56 10.46
N ILE A 320 -25.27 7.08 9.22
CA ILE A 320 -26.35 6.53 8.40
C ILE A 320 -26.59 5.07 8.81
N GLU A 321 -27.76 4.79 9.39
CA GLU A 321 -28.13 3.47 9.93
C GLU A 321 -27.91 2.33 8.92
N ALA A 322 -28.28 2.53 7.64
CA ALA A 322 -28.09 1.54 6.60
C ALA A 322 -26.60 1.18 6.38
N ASN A 323 -25.72 2.18 6.40
CA ASN A 323 -24.28 2.00 6.22
C ASN A 323 -23.66 1.32 7.45
N GLU A 324 -24.08 1.71 8.65
CA GLU A 324 -23.62 1.08 9.90
C GLU A 324 -24.02 -0.39 9.98
N ASN A 325 -25.28 -0.70 9.72
CA ASN A 325 -25.78 -2.09 9.72
C ASN A 325 -25.01 -2.94 8.72
N LEU A 326 -24.81 -2.41 7.50
CA LEU A 326 -24.00 -3.08 6.48
C LEU A 326 -22.58 -3.33 6.97
N PHE A 327 -21.93 -2.34 7.60
CA PHE A 327 -20.60 -2.50 8.17
C PHE A 327 -20.56 -3.58 9.26
N ILE A 328 -21.51 -3.60 10.20
CA ILE A 328 -21.61 -4.60 11.26
C ILE A 328 -21.73 -6.00 10.67
N ASP A 329 -22.61 -6.19 9.67
CA ASP A 329 -22.80 -7.48 9.01
C ASP A 329 -21.50 -7.98 8.38
N TYR A 330 -20.77 -7.12 7.67
CA TYR A 330 -19.49 -7.48 7.08
C TYR A 330 -18.40 -7.74 8.12
N LEU A 331 -18.38 -6.98 9.22
CA LEU A 331 -17.46 -7.16 10.34
C LEU A 331 -17.66 -8.54 10.99
N VAL A 332 -18.91 -8.88 11.33
CA VAL A 332 -19.28 -10.16 11.94
C VAL A 332 -18.97 -11.33 11.01
N ASN A 333 -19.37 -11.23 9.74
CA ASN A 333 -19.12 -12.28 8.75
C ASN A 333 -17.63 -12.52 8.53
N ALA A 334 -16.83 -11.45 8.43
CA ALA A 334 -15.38 -11.56 8.27
C ALA A 334 -14.70 -12.12 9.54
N TYR A 335 -15.21 -11.77 10.73
CA TYR A 335 -14.71 -12.35 11.99
C TYR A 335 -14.94 -13.85 12.05
N PHE A 336 -16.15 -14.32 11.72
CA PHE A 336 -16.45 -15.76 11.73
C PHE A 336 -15.68 -16.54 10.65
N ASP A 337 -15.42 -15.93 9.49
CA ASP A 337 -14.56 -16.50 8.45
C ASP A 337 -13.13 -16.74 8.96
N LEU A 338 -12.53 -15.71 9.56
CA LEU A 338 -11.19 -15.80 10.16
C LEU A 338 -11.15 -16.75 11.34
N ARG A 339 -12.18 -16.78 12.19
CA ARG A 339 -12.30 -17.70 13.33
C ARG A 339 -12.35 -19.16 12.90
N ARG A 340 -13.09 -19.50 11.84
CA ARG A 340 -13.11 -20.86 11.29
C ARG A 340 -11.74 -21.27 10.75
N THR A 341 -11.08 -20.34 10.06
CA THR A 341 -9.77 -20.58 9.45
C THR A 341 -8.66 -20.73 10.49
N ASN A 342 -8.60 -19.83 11.46
CA ASN A 342 -7.55 -19.78 12.48
C ASN A 342 -7.83 -20.67 13.69
N ARG A 343 -9.07 -21.18 13.84
CA ARG A 343 -9.54 -21.95 15.00
C ARG A 343 -9.32 -21.24 16.35
N SER A 344 -9.44 -19.91 16.36
CA SER A 344 -9.25 -19.05 17.55
C SER A 344 -10.43 -18.08 17.71
N TYR A 345 -10.80 -17.76 18.94
CA TYR A 345 -11.75 -16.69 19.25
C TYR A 345 -11.13 -15.30 19.13
N PHE A 346 -9.84 -15.19 19.38
CA PHE A 346 -9.09 -13.94 19.27
C PHE A 346 -8.51 -13.84 17.87
N ILE A 347 -8.95 -12.82 17.13
CA ILE A 347 -8.60 -12.61 15.71
C ILE A 347 -7.76 -11.35 15.56
N SER A 348 -6.78 -11.40 14.65
CA SER A 348 -6.02 -10.22 14.23
C SER A 348 -6.97 -9.16 13.65
N LEU A 349 -7.06 -8.03 14.33
CA LEU A 349 -7.86 -6.88 13.89
C LEU A 349 -7.36 -6.31 12.55
N PRO A 350 -6.03 -6.20 12.28
CA PRO A 350 -5.55 -5.86 10.94
C PRO A 350 -6.01 -6.83 9.86
N ALA A 351 -5.99 -8.16 10.11
CA ALA A 351 -6.48 -9.14 9.14
C ALA A 351 -7.99 -8.99 8.88
N LEU A 352 -8.77 -8.73 9.94
CA LEU A 352 -10.21 -8.47 9.85
C LEU A 352 -10.49 -7.21 9.01
N ARG A 353 -9.74 -6.13 9.26
CA ARG A 353 -9.82 -4.89 8.48
C ARG A 353 -9.63 -5.15 7.00
N GLU A 354 -8.62 -5.92 6.59
CA GLU A 354 -8.39 -6.21 5.17
C GLU A 354 -9.59 -6.89 4.49
N LEU A 355 -10.25 -7.83 5.19
CA LEU A 355 -11.46 -8.48 4.65
C LEU A 355 -12.63 -7.52 4.54
N VAL A 356 -12.87 -6.72 5.58
CA VAL A 356 -13.99 -5.76 5.59
C VAL A 356 -13.79 -4.66 4.55
N CYS A 357 -12.60 -4.04 4.51
CA CYS A 357 -12.25 -3.04 3.50
C CYS A 357 -12.39 -3.60 2.08
N TYR A 358 -12.02 -4.86 1.85
CA TYR A 358 -12.13 -5.48 0.53
C TYR A 358 -13.58 -5.70 0.10
N LYS A 359 -14.43 -6.17 1.02
CA LYS A 359 -15.84 -6.45 0.75
C LYS A 359 -16.67 -5.17 0.57
N LEU A 360 -16.42 -4.16 1.39
CA LEU A 360 -17.12 -2.86 1.34
C LEU A 360 -16.52 -1.87 0.35
N LYS A 361 -15.33 -2.14 -0.21
CA LYS A 361 -14.58 -1.20 -1.06
C LYS A 361 -14.39 0.17 -0.39
N ILE A 362 -14.01 0.15 0.88
CA ILE A 362 -13.72 1.34 1.70
C ILE A 362 -12.23 1.39 2.07
N SER A 363 -11.73 2.58 2.36
CA SER A 363 -10.35 2.80 2.83
C SER A 363 -10.16 2.38 4.30
N GLU A 364 -8.90 2.26 4.74
CA GLU A 364 -8.58 2.00 6.15
C GLU A 364 -9.08 3.11 7.08
N TYR A 365 -9.10 4.35 6.59
CA TYR A 365 -9.61 5.50 7.33
C TYR A 365 -11.12 5.36 7.60
N VAL A 366 -11.88 5.03 6.57
CA VAL A 366 -13.34 4.82 6.69
C VAL A 366 -13.61 3.63 7.60
N PHE A 367 -12.90 2.51 7.44
CA PHE A 367 -13.02 1.37 8.36
C PHE A 367 -12.82 1.78 9.82
N LYS A 368 -11.80 2.60 10.10
CA LYS A 368 -11.54 3.11 11.45
C LYS A 368 -12.73 3.92 11.98
N GLN A 369 -13.27 4.85 11.19
CA GLN A 369 -14.42 5.67 11.60
C GLN A 369 -15.65 4.81 11.95
N PHE A 370 -15.97 3.81 11.12
CA PHE A 370 -17.04 2.87 11.41
C PHE A 370 -16.75 2.05 12.67
N LEU A 371 -15.54 1.53 12.82
CA LEU A 371 -15.17 0.73 13.99
C LEU A 371 -15.22 1.57 15.28
N ASP A 372 -14.77 2.82 15.24
CA ASP A 372 -14.88 3.77 16.36
C ASP A 372 -16.35 3.97 16.75
N SER A 373 -17.24 4.27 15.78
CA SER A 373 -18.69 4.45 16.03
C SER A 373 -19.34 3.20 16.62
N VAL A 374 -19.13 2.04 15.98
CA VAL A 374 -19.69 0.76 16.41
C VAL A 374 -19.17 0.35 17.79
N TYR A 375 -17.90 0.61 18.08
CA TYR A 375 -17.32 0.30 19.38
C TYR A 375 -17.87 1.19 20.50
N LEU A 376 -18.11 2.49 20.24
CA LEU A 376 -18.81 3.36 21.19
C LEU A 376 -20.21 2.84 21.50
N LYS A 377 -20.99 2.43 20.49
CA LYS A 377 -22.32 1.83 20.68
C LYS A 377 -22.27 0.51 21.45
N ASN A 378 -21.23 -0.30 21.23
CA ASN A 378 -20.97 -1.50 22.01
C ASN A 378 -20.75 -1.18 23.50
N LEU A 379 -19.96 -0.15 23.81
CA LEU A 379 -19.71 0.27 25.21
C LEU A 379 -20.98 0.79 25.90
N THR A 380 -21.88 1.43 25.16
CA THR A 380 -23.17 1.90 25.70
C THR A 380 -24.27 0.84 25.72
N GLY A 381 -23.98 -0.40 25.28
CA GLY A 381 -24.96 -1.49 25.23
C GLY A 381 -26.01 -1.36 24.12
N ASN A 382 -25.81 -0.46 23.16
CA ASN A 382 -26.74 -0.18 22.05
C ASN A 382 -26.45 -1.02 20.80
N LEU A 383 -25.72 -2.13 20.96
CA LEU A 383 -25.31 -3.01 19.87
C LEU A 383 -25.84 -4.43 20.14
N LYS A 384 -26.35 -5.11 19.12
CA LYS A 384 -26.86 -6.49 19.23
C LYS A 384 -25.73 -7.53 19.36
N ILE A 385 -24.49 -7.12 19.06
CA ILE A 385 -23.28 -7.92 19.22
C ILE A 385 -22.41 -7.33 20.33
N LYS A 386 -21.54 -8.15 20.93
CA LYS A 386 -20.52 -7.71 21.88
C LYS A 386 -19.15 -7.76 21.23
N ILE A 387 -18.40 -6.66 21.31
CA ILE A 387 -17.06 -6.53 20.76
C ILE A 387 -16.07 -6.32 21.90
N SER A 388 -15.07 -7.20 22.00
CA SER A 388 -13.87 -6.98 22.83
C SER A 388 -12.71 -6.57 21.93
N LEU A 389 -12.01 -5.50 22.31
CA LEU A 389 -10.82 -5.00 21.63
C LEU A 389 -9.63 -4.97 22.59
N GLU A 390 -8.55 -5.62 22.21
CA GLU A 390 -7.39 -5.79 23.08
C GLU A 390 -6.09 -5.30 22.43
N VAL A 391 -5.15 -4.94 23.32
CA VAL A 391 -3.75 -4.72 22.98
C VAL A 391 -3.05 -6.00 23.36
N ASP A 392 -2.46 -6.71 22.41
CA ASP A 392 -1.50 -7.75 22.75
C ASP A 392 -0.11 -7.32 22.29
N ARG A 393 0.86 -7.58 23.18
CA ARG A 393 2.29 -7.48 22.91
C ARG A 393 3.03 -8.49 23.80
N LEU A 394 3.67 -9.47 23.16
CA LEU A 394 5.06 -9.79 23.48
C LEU A 394 5.94 -9.43 22.27
N PRO A 395 6.73 -8.34 22.36
CA PRO A 395 7.74 -7.98 21.36
C PRO A 395 8.86 -9.03 21.22
N GLU A 396 8.95 -9.97 22.16
CA GLU A 396 10.00 -10.99 22.28
C GLU A 396 9.67 -12.29 21.52
N GLU A 397 8.42 -12.51 21.09
CA GLU A 397 7.98 -13.75 20.43
C GLU A 397 7.94 -13.69 18.89
N THR A 398 8.18 -12.54 18.26
CA THR A 398 7.87 -12.38 16.82
C THR A 398 9.03 -11.79 16.01
N LYS A 399 10.03 -12.60 15.68
CA LYS A 399 11.09 -12.26 14.69
C LYS A 399 10.61 -12.27 13.23
N ALA A 400 9.31 -12.46 12.97
CA ALA A 400 8.75 -12.71 11.64
C ALA A 400 7.98 -11.51 11.07
N MET A 401 7.83 -11.50 9.74
CA MET A 401 7.33 -10.42 8.86
C MET A 401 5.98 -9.77 9.26
N TYR A 402 5.25 -10.35 10.21
CA TYR A 402 3.94 -9.91 10.72
C TYR A 402 3.99 -8.63 11.59
N LEU A 403 5.17 -8.22 12.09
CA LEU A 403 5.39 -6.92 12.73
C LEU A 403 5.23 -5.69 11.80
N LYS A 404 4.86 -5.90 10.53
CA LYS A 404 4.62 -4.83 9.54
C LYS A 404 3.16 -4.38 9.41
N GLN A 405 2.22 -5.08 10.05
CA GLN A 405 0.81 -4.65 10.03
C GLN A 405 0.63 -3.53 11.05
N GLU A 406 0.10 -2.40 10.62
CA GLU A 406 -0.14 -1.28 11.52
C GLU A 406 -1.32 -1.62 12.46
N PRO A 407 -1.16 -1.36 13.78
CA PRO A 407 -2.27 -1.50 14.71
C PRO A 407 -3.43 -0.59 14.30
N VAL A 408 -4.65 -1.00 14.59
CA VAL A 408 -5.83 -0.18 14.33
C VAL A 408 -6.08 0.71 15.53
N MET A 409 -6.07 2.02 15.35
CA MET A 409 -6.41 2.96 16.42
C MET A 409 -7.93 2.97 16.60
N VAL A 410 -8.41 2.67 17.80
CA VAL A 410 -9.82 2.75 18.17
C VAL A 410 -9.93 3.48 19.51
N ASP A 411 -10.79 4.49 19.60
CA ASP A 411 -10.98 5.32 20.81
C ASP A 411 -9.62 5.86 21.37
N GLY A 412 -8.81 6.42 20.48
CA GLY A 412 -7.49 6.97 20.81
C GLY A 412 -6.42 5.94 21.22
N ARG A 413 -6.73 4.63 21.25
CA ARG A 413 -5.80 3.56 21.64
C ARG A 413 -5.54 2.60 20.50
N TYR A 414 -4.30 2.15 20.35
CA TYR A 414 -3.96 1.13 19.36
C TYR A 414 -4.46 -0.25 19.79
N ARG A 415 -5.16 -0.96 18.92
CA ARG A 415 -5.71 -2.32 19.13
C ARG A 415 -5.19 -3.27 18.06
N ASN A 416 -4.95 -4.51 18.45
CA ASN A 416 -4.42 -5.56 17.56
C ASN A 416 -5.31 -6.78 17.47
N ILE A 417 -6.14 -7.01 18.50
CA ILE A 417 -6.97 -8.19 18.63
C ILE A 417 -8.43 -7.77 18.79
N ILE A 418 -9.32 -8.55 18.17
CA ILE A 418 -10.76 -8.42 18.30
C ILE A 418 -11.39 -9.79 18.58
N ALA A 419 -12.37 -9.80 19.48
CA ALA A 419 -13.31 -10.89 19.67
C ALA A 419 -14.74 -10.36 19.53
N ILE A 420 -15.59 -11.11 18.85
CA ILE A 420 -17.02 -10.77 18.67
C ILE A 420 -17.87 -11.94 19.19
N ASP A 421 -18.85 -11.60 20.01
CA ASP A 421 -19.92 -12.50 20.44
C ASP A 421 -21.28 -11.99 19.94
N VAL A 422 -22.12 -12.91 19.47
CA VAL A 422 -23.44 -12.58 18.93
C VAL A 422 -24.48 -13.12 19.90
N SER A 423 -25.28 -12.22 20.46
CA SER A 423 -26.38 -12.57 21.36
C SER A 423 -27.31 -13.60 20.69
N ARG A 424 -27.66 -14.70 21.37
CA ARG A 424 -28.63 -15.69 20.86
C ARG A 424 -29.95 -14.97 20.53
N GLY A 425 -30.29 -14.89 19.23
CA GLY A 425 -31.50 -14.24 18.72
C GLY A 425 -31.27 -13.16 17.64
N GLY A 426 -30.01 -12.86 17.28
CA GLY A 426 -29.68 -11.93 16.20
C GLY A 426 -29.03 -12.62 14.99
N ILE A 427 -29.84 -13.27 14.16
CA ILE A 427 -29.61 -13.47 12.71
C ILE A 427 -30.93 -13.16 12.03
#